data_AF-A0A3P7M1M6-F1
#
_entry.id   AF-A0A3P7M1M6-F1
#
_cell.length_a   1.000
_cell.length_b   1.000
_cell.length_c   1.000
_cell.angle_alpha   90.00
_cell.angle_beta   90.00
_cell.angle_gamma   90.00
#
_symmetry.space_group_name_H-M   'P 1'
#
loop_
_entity.id
_entity.type
_entity.pdbx_description
1 polymer ?
#
loop_
_entity_poly.entity_id
_entity_poly.type
_entity_poly.pdbx_seq_one_letter_code
_entity_poly.pdbx_strand_id
1 'polypeptide(L)'
;MIEVVMAIRKDKFKAYPAVLEELDLIDEDDQITHTLSLEDAINPENELNVFKLDPEFEKNEKQYEEIRAEIIGDADDSDEEGSDEDGEGSGGEVDEEQAAAATSGTTEIIDNTEQNLVAFRREVYLTIQSSLDFQEAAHKLLKMKVPKELEVNGLYTLSPTY
;
A
#
# COMPACT_ATOMS: atom_id res chain seq x y z
N MET A 1 34.64 -8.64 -21.63
CA MET A 1 34.04 -9.10 -20.35
C MET A 1 34.57 -8.31 -19.15
N ILE A 2 35.90 -8.24 -18.93
CA ILE A 2 36.50 -7.38 -17.88
C ILE A 2 36.19 -5.88 -18.03
N GLU A 3 36.18 -5.36 -19.26
CA GLU A 3 35.87 -3.95 -19.53
C GLU A 3 34.46 -3.56 -19.09
N VAL A 4 33.50 -4.48 -19.22
CA VAL A 4 32.11 -4.29 -18.76
C VAL A 4 32.07 -4.22 -17.23
N VAL A 5 32.78 -5.11 -16.55
CA VAL A 5 32.88 -5.07 -15.07
C VAL A 5 33.54 -3.77 -14.60
N MET A 6 34.56 -3.29 -15.31
CA MET A 6 35.19 -2.00 -15.01
C MET A 6 34.23 -0.81 -15.23
N ALA A 7 33.37 -0.86 -16.25
CA ALA A 7 32.34 0.16 -16.46
C ALA A 7 31.31 0.15 -15.32
N ILE A 8 30.78 -1.02 -14.94
CA ILE A 8 29.84 -1.18 -13.82
C ILE A 8 30.43 -0.64 -12.51
N ARG A 9 31.72 -0.92 -12.25
CA ARG A 9 32.43 -0.40 -11.07
C ARG A 9 32.56 1.12 -11.11
N LYS A 10 32.85 1.73 -12.28
CA LYS A 10 32.89 3.19 -12.43
C LYS A 10 31.53 3.82 -12.16
N ASP A 11 30.47 3.14 -12.55
CA ASP A 11 29.08 3.56 -12.30
C ASP A 11 28.59 3.23 -10.90
N LYS A 12 29.47 2.73 -10.01
CA LYS A 12 29.17 2.36 -8.61
C LYS A 12 27.99 1.39 -8.46
N PHE A 13 27.84 0.44 -9.39
CA PHE A 13 26.79 -0.59 -9.34
C PHE A 13 25.36 -0.03 -9.27
N LYS A 14 25.09 1.18 -9.79
CA LYS A 14 23.74 1.79 -9.76
C LYS A 14 22.61 0.90 -10.29
N ALA A 15 22.89 0.06 -11.28
CA ALA A 15 21.91 -0.87 -11.86
C ALA A 15 21.79 -2.21 -11.10
N TYR A 16 22.64 -2.44 -10.10
CA TYR A 16 22.75 -3.67 -9.32
C TYR A 16 22.81 -3.32 -7.83
N PRO A 17 21.69 -2.87 -7.23
CA PRO A 17 21.63 -2.65 -5.79
C PRO A 17 21.92 -3.95 -5.03
N ALA A 18 22.47 -3.84 -3.82
CA ALA A 18 22.86 -5.00 -3.02
C ALA A 18 21.65 -5.80 -2.52
N VAL A 19 20.59 -5.09 -2.14
CA VAL A 19 19.28 -5.63 -1.77
C VAL A 19 18.23 -4.77 -2.47
N LEU A 20 17.21 -5.39 -3.04
CA LEU A 20 16.06 -4.67 -3.61
C LEU A 20 15.14 -4.24 -2.48
N GLU A 21 14.54 -3.05 -2.56
CA GLU A 21 13.68 -2.51 -1.48
C GLU A 21 12.53 -3.46 -1.11
N GLU A 22 11.97 -4.19 -2.09
CA GLU A 22 10.91 -5.18 -1.87
C GLU A 22 11.38 -6.46 -1.14
N LEU A 23 12.69 -6.68 -1.05
CA LEU A 23 13.30 -7.87 -0.44
C LEU A 23 13.91 -7.57 0.94
N ASP A 24 13.85 -6.32 1.40
CA ASP A 24 14.36 -5.90 2.70
C ASP A 24 13.28 -6.10 3.79
N LEU A 25 13.10 -7.36 4.18
CA LEU A 25 11.98 -7.80 5.04
C LEU A 25 12.39 -8.20 6.46
N ILE A 26 13.69 -8.32 6.71
CA ILE A 26 14.25 -8.89 7.94
C ILE A 26 15.19 -7.84 8.53
N ASP A 27 15.04 -7.58 9.83
CA ASP A 27 15.91 -6.66 10.55
C ASP A 27 17.34 -7.20 10.62
N GLU A 28 18.33 -6.29 10.62
CA GLU A 28 19.76 -6.66 10.62
C GLU A 28 20.15 -7.52 11.84
N ASP A 29 19.48 -7.32 12.98
CA ASP A 29 19.73 -8.05 14.23
C ASP A 29 19.22 -9.51 14.19
N ASP A 30 18.20 -9.79 13.37
CA ASP A 30 17.60 -11.12 13.22
C ASP A 30 18.25 -11.94 12.07
N GLN A 31 19.17 -11.32 11.32
CA GLN A 31 19.84 -11.98 10.21
C GLN A 31 20.91 -12.98 10.68
N ILE A 32 20.69 -14.27 10.40
CA ILE A 32 21.68 -15.32 10.68
C ILE A 32 22.59 -15.56 9.47
N THR A 33 23.85 -15.13 9.56
CA THR A 33 24.84 -15.34 8.48
C THR A 33 25.59 -16.66 8.64
N HIS A 34 25.37 -17.63 7.74
CA HIS A 34 26.13 -18.88 7.70
C HIS A 34 27.44 -18.74 6.91
N THR A 35 28.57 -19.10 7.53
CA THR A 35 29.89 -19.10 6.86
C THR A 35 30.21 -20.49 6.31
N LEU A 36 30.12 -20.65 4.99
CA LEU A 36 30.38 -21.91 4.29
C LEU A 36 31.64 -21.80 3.42
N SER A 37 32.53 -22.80 3.47
CA SER A 37 33.65 -22.91 2.53
C SER A 37 33.26 -23.67 1.28
N LEU A 38 33.87 -23.34 0.14
CA LEU A 38 33.66 -24.05 -1.12
C LEU A 38 34.35 -25.42 -1.16
N GLU A 39 35.34 -25.64 -0.29
CA GLU A 39 36.10 -26.90 -0.22
C GLU A 39 35.44 -27.94 0.70
N ASP A 40 34.49 -27.50 1.54
CA ASP A 40 33.84 -28.36 2.51
C ASP A 40 32.86 -29.31 1.80
N ALA A 41 32.87 -30.58 2.21
CA ALA A 41 31.89 -31.56 1.74
C ALA A 41 30.54 -31.29 2.44
N ILE A 42 29.64 -30.58 1.74
CA ILE A 42 28.29 -30.30 2.24
C ILE A 42 27.38 -31.48 1.88
N ASN A 43 26.62 -31.97 2.88
CA ASN A 43 25.58 -32.96 2.65
C ASN A 43 24.31 -32.23 2.15
N PRO A 44 23.81 -32.51 0.94
CA PRO A 44 22.60 -31.86 0.42
C PRO A 44 21.30 -32.40 1.03
N GLU A 45 21.35 -33.46 1.85
CA GLU A 45 20.18 -34.03 2.55
C GLU A 45 18.98 -34.33 1.64
N ASN A 46 19.25 -34.73 0.38
CA ASN A 46 18.24 -34.96 -0.65
C ASN A 46 17.13 -35.95 -0.25
N GLU A 47 17.40 -36.80 0.74
CA GLU A 47 16.43 -37.74 1.29
C GLU A 47 15.21 -37.07 1.94
N LEU A 48 15.35 -35.83 2.43
CA LEU A 48 14.25 -35.05 3.00
C LEU A 48 13.20 -34.63 1.96
N ASN A 49 13.58 -34.60 0.67
CA ASN A 49 12.65 -34.28 -0.43
C ASN A 49 11.70 -35.44 -0.79
N VAL A 50 11.88 -36.63 -0.18
CA VAL A 50 11.07 -37.82 -0.44
C VAL A 50 10.23 -38.12 0.78
N PHE A 51 8.92 -38.29 0.59
CA PHE A 51 8.02 -38.69 1.66
C PHE A 51 8.41 -40.05 2.24
N LYS A 52 8.61 -40.07 3.56
CA LYS A 52 8.85 -41.27 4.35
C LYS A 52 7.87 -41.29 5.52
N LEU A 53 7.51 -42.49 5.98
CA LEU A 53 6.66 -42.62 7.16
C LEU A 53 7.46 -42.25 8.40
N ASP A 54 6.99 -41.26 9.15
CA ASP A 54 7.56 -40.85 10.42
C ASP A 54 6.83 -41.54 11.59
N PRO A 55 7.51 -42.37 12.40
CA PRO A 55 6.93 -42.98 13.58
C PRO A 55 6.60 -41.97 14.70
N GLU A 56 7.20 -40.78 14.70
CA GLU A 56 7.00 -39.73 15.71
C GLU A 56 6.21 -38.52 15.16
N PHE A 57 5.50 -38.69 14.04
CA PHE A 57 4.72 -37.66 13.38
C PHE A 57 3.88 -36.79 14.35
N GLU A 58 3.12 -37.41 15.26
CA GLU A 58 2.25 -36.67 16.20
C GLU A 58 3.01 -35.75 17.17
N LYS A 59 4.28 -36.06 17.48
CA LYS A 59 5.11 -35.19 18.33
C LYS A 59 5.72 -34.07 17.51
N ASN A 60 6.22 -34.41 16.32
CA ASN A 60 6.90 -33.47 15.44
C ASN A 60 5.91 -32.38 14.98
N GLU A 61 4.69 -32.75 14.60
CA GLU A 61 3.62 -31.79 14.25
C GLU A 61 3.31 -30.82 15.39
N LYS A 62 3.25 -31.29 16.64
CA LYS A 62 3.02 -30.41 17.81
C LYS A 62 4.16 -29.42 18.01
N GLN A 63 5.41 -29.88 17.86
CA GLN A 63 6.58 -29.00 17.95
C GLN A 63 6.58 -27.95 16.84
N TYR A 64 6.21 -28.34 15.61
CA TYR A 64 6.07 -27.38 14.51
C TYR A 64 4.95 -26.38 14.75
N GLU A 65 3.81 -26.79 15.32
CA GLU A 65 2.72 -25.86 15.65
C GLU A 65 3.13 -24.86 16.74
N GLU A 66 3.85 -25.32 17.77
CA GLU A 66 4.40 -24.45 18.82
C GLU A 66 5.36 -23.40 18.22
N ILE A 67 6.27 -23.82 17.34
CA ILE A 67 7.22 -22.92 16.66
C ILE A 67 6.51 -21.97 15.69
N ARG A 68 5.50 -22.46 14.96
CA ARG A 68 4.69 -21.65 14.05
C ARG A 68 3.98 -20.53 14.81
N ALA A 69 3.36 -20.86 15.95
CA ALA A 69 2.71 -19.89 16.80
C ALA A 69 3.70 -18.87 17.40
N GLU A 70 4.93 -19.28 17.71
CA GLU A 70 5.98 -18.37 18.20
C GLU A 70 6.44 -17.36 17.11
N ILE A 71 6.61 -17.81 15.87
CA ILE A 71 7.17 -16.98 14.78
C ILE A 71 6.10 -16.09 14.13
N ILE A 72 4.91 -16.62 13.86
CA ILE A 72 3.85 -15.95 13.08
C ILE A 72 2.74 -15.40 14.00
N GLY A 73 2.61 -15.93 15.21
CA GLY A 73 1.44 -15.75 16.07
C GLY A 73 0.43 -16.88 15.92
N ASP A 74 -0.50 -16.99 16.87
CA ASP A 74 -1.57 -17.98 16.80
C ASP A 74 -2.59 -17.57 15.72
N ALA A 75 -3.03 -18.53 14.90
CA ALA A 75 -4.03 -18.26 13.87
C ALA A 75 -5.38 -17.85 14.47
N ASP A 76 -5.65 -18.27 15.72
CA ASP A 76 -6.86 -17.95 16.47
C ASP A 76 -6.91 -16.50 16.99
N ASP A 77 -5.78 -15.77 16.92
CA ASP A 77 -5.70 -14.35 17.33
C ASP A 77 -5.79 -13.39 16.11
N SER A 78 -6.03 -13.94 14.91
CA SER A 78 -6.14 -13.19 13.64
C SER A 78 -7.50 -13.33 12.93
N ASP A 79 -8.51 -13.90 13.59
CA ASP A 79 -9.85 -14.16 13.02
C ASP A 79 -10.90 -13.09 13.43
N GLU A 80 -10.51 -11.81 13.52
CA GLU A 80 -11.48 -10.70 13.68
C GLU A 80 -11.37 -9.59 12.62
N GLU A 81 -10.68 -9.82 11.50
CA GLU A 81 -10.64 -8.87 10.38
C GLU A 81 -10.54 -9.61 9.02
N GLY A 82 -11.68 -10.04 8.45
CA GLY A 82 -11.66 -10.50 7.05
C GLY A 82 -12.79 -11.36 6.50
N SER A 83 -13.94 -11.51 7.16
CA SER A 83 -15.06 -12.28 6.58
C SER A 83 -16.35 -11.47 6.50
N ASP A 84 -16.52 -10.72 5.41
CA ASP A 84 -17.86 -10.50 4.85
C ASP A 84 -17.80 -10.04 3.38
N GLU A 85 -18.13 -10.94 2.44
CA GLU A 85 -18.91 -10.61 1.24
C GLU A 85 -19.39 -11.91 0.55
N ASP A 86 -20.49 -12.48 1.04
CA ASP A 86 -21.39 -13.30 0.22
C ASP A 86 -22.84 -13.09 0.71
N GLY A 87 -23.68 -12.59 -0.18
CA GLY A 87 -24.97 -11.98 0.16
C GLY A 87 -26.18 -12.91 0.29
N GLU A 88 -27.24 -12.28 0.80
CA GLU A 88 -28.69 -12.46 0.54
C GLU A 88 -29.56 -12.54 1.82
N GLY A 89 -30.47 -11.57 1.97
CA GLY A 89 -31.87 -11.87 2.33
C GLY A 89 -32.42 -11.54 3.73
N SER A 90 -33.07 -10.37 3.82
CA SER A 90 -34.37 -10.14 4.52
C SER A 90 -34.44 -9.98 6.06
N GLY A 91 -34.58 -8.71 6.49
CA GLY A 91 -35.77 -8.22 7.20
C GLY A 91 -35.73 -8.00 8.73
N GLY A 92 -36.08 -6.78 9.17
CA GLY A 92 -36.62 -6.50 10.51
C GLY A 92 -35.86 -5.42 11.31
N GLU A 93 -36.59 -4.36 11.69
CA GLU A 93 -36.12 -3.13 12.35
C GLU A 93 -35.88 -3.24 13.88
N VAL A 94 -35.23 -2.20 14.43
CA VAL A 94 -35.14 -1.68 15.84
C VAL A 94 -34.42 -2.55 16.89
N ASP A 95 -33.58 -2.06 17.83
CA ASP A 95 -33.45 -0.74 18.48
C ASP A 95 -32.08 -0.59 19.20
N GLU A 96 -31.77 0.66 19.52
CA GLU A 96 -30.72 1.30 20.35
C GLU A 96 -29.94 0.49 21.42
N GLU A 97 -28.62 0.72 21.54
CA GLU A 97 -28.04 1.69 22.49
C GLU A 97 -26.50 1.71 22.46
N GLN A 98 -25.96 2.92 22.58
CA GLN A 98 -24.54 3.30 22.60
C GLN A 98 -23.84 2.91 23.91
N ALA A 99 -22.57 2.50 23.82
CA ALA A 99 -21.54 2.96 24.75
C ALA A 99 -20.14 2.82 24.12
N ALA A 100 -19.55 3.98 23.84
CA ALA A 100 -18.26 4.19 23.21
C ALA A 100 -17.08 4.09 24.20
N ALA A 101 -15.89 3.77 23.69
CA ALA A 101 -14.58 4.40 23.94
C ALA A 101 -13.45 3.34 23.79
N ALA A 102 -12.33 3.56 23.12
CA ALA A 102 -11.81 4.69 22.39
C ALA A 102 -10.59 4.20 21.58
N THR A 103 -10.73 4.12 20.26
CA THR A 103 -9.60 4.09 19.33
C THR A 103 -9.49 5.47 18.70
N SER A 104 -8.27 5.98 18.55
CA SER A 104 -7.97 7.27 17.93
C SER A 104 -8.29 7.22 16.44
N GLY A 105 -9.58 7.18 16.10
CA GLY A 105 -10.06 7.31 14.74
C GLY A 105 -9.76 8.72 14.28
N THR A 106 -9.00 8.85 13.20
CA THR A 106 -9.10 10.03 12.34
C THR A 106 -10.55 10.09 11.90
N THR A 107 -11.37 10.88 12.59
CA THR A 107 -12.74 11.15 12.17
C THR A 107 -12.66 11.70 10.75
N GLU A 108 -13.06 10.91 9.76
CA GLU A 108 -13.14 11.37 8.38
C GLU A 108 -14.19 12.47 8.33
N ILE A 109 -13.72 13.72 8.25
CA ILE A 109 -14.61 14.87 8.19
C ILE A 109 -15.16 14.93 6.76
N ILE A 110 -16.40 14.46 6.59
CA ILE A 110 -17.11 14.55 5.32
C ILE A 110 -17.58 16.00 5.12
N ASP A 111 -16.93 16.71 4.20
CA ASP A 111 -17.29 18.09 3.84
C ASP A 111 -18.47 18.11 2.86
N ASN A 112 -19.66 18.43 3.38
CA ASN A 112 -20.88 18.64 2.60
C ASN A 112 -21.09 20.10 2.14
N THR A 113 -20.15 21.00 2.43
CA THR A 113 -20.35 22.45 2.23
C THR A 113 -19.79 22.99 0.91
N GLU A 114 -19.16 22.14 0.09
CA GLU A 114 -18.58 22.45 -1.23
C GLU A 114 -17.73 23.75 -1.27
N GLN A 115 -17.17 24.17 -0.13
CA GLN A 115 -16.53 25.48 0.01
C GLN A 115 -15.34 25.63 -0.93
N ASN A 116 -14.56 24.56 -1.12
CA ASN A 116 -13.42 24.52 -2.03
C ASN A 116 -13.85 24.77 -3.49
N LEU A 117 -14.99 24.22 -3.90
CA LEU A 117 -15.51 24.40 -5.26
C LEU A 117 -16.03 25.82 -5.48
N VAL A 118 -16.71 26.40 -4.49
CA VAL A 118 -17.18 27.79 -4.53
C VAL A 118 -16.01 28.78 -4.52
N ALA A 119 -14.96 28.52 -3.73
CA ALA A 119 -13.75 29.33 -3.71
C ALA A 119 -13.04 29.31 -5.08
N PHE A 120 -12.88 28.11 -5.67
CA PHE A 120 -12.30 27.95 -7.00
C PHE A 120 -13.10 28.70 -8.08
N ARG A 121 -14.44 28.61 -8.07
CA ARG A 121 -15.30 29.37 -9.01
C ARG A 121 -15.11 30.88 -8.87
N ARG A 122 -14.99 31.41 -7.65
CA ARG A 122 -14.73 32.83 -7.42
C ARG A 122 -13.37 33.24 -7.97
N GLU A 123 -12.34 32.42 -7.77
CA GLU A 123 -10.99 32.67 -8.28
C GLU A 123 -10.93 32.68 -9.82
N VAL A 124 -11.57 31.69 -10.47
CA VAL A 124 -11.69 31.63 -11.94
C VAL A 124 -12.45 32.86 -12.46
N TYR A 125 -13.58 33.21 -11.85
CA TYR A 125 -14.36 34.38 -12.23
C TYR A 125 -13.56 35.68 -12.10
N LEU A 126 -12.84 35.89 -11.00
CA LEU A 126 -12.00 37.07 -10.79
C LEU A 126 -10.81 37.12 -11.75
N THR A 127 -10.23 35.96 -12.10
CA THR A 127 -9.14 35.87 -13.09
C THR A 127 -9.61 36.29 -14.48
N ILE A 128 -10.82 35.91 -14.87
CA ILE A 128 -11.44 36.34 -16.13
C ILE A 128 -11.79 37.84 -16.07
N GLN A 129 -12.42 38.31 -14.99
CA GLN A 129 -12.84 39.70 -14.82
C GLN A 129 -11.67 40.69 -14.74
N SER A 130 -10.53 40.26 -14.20
CA SER A 130 -9.30 41.08 -14.08
C SER A 130 -8.38 41.02 -15.31
N SER A 131 -8.78 40.29 -16.36
CA SER A 131 -8.03 40.20 -17.61
C SER A 131 -8.62 41.13 -18.66
N LEU A 132 -7.77 41.75 -19.46
CA LEU A 132 -8.21 42.71 -20.47
C LEU A 132 -8.62 42.02 -21.78
N ASP A 133 -7.93 40.93 -22.13
CA ASP A 133 -8.16 40.16 -23.34
C ASP A 133 -8.27 38.65 -23.06
N PHE A 134 -8.93 37.92 -23.96
CA PHE A 134 -9.18 36.48 -23.79
C PHE A 134 -7.88 35.67 -23.77
N GLN A 135 -6.83 36.11 -24.48
CA GLN A 135 -5.52 35.45 -24.46
C GLN A 135 -4.83 35.59 -23.11
N GLU A 136 -4.99 36.73 -22.44
CA GLU A 136 -4.43 36.99 -21.12
C GLU A 136 -5.13 36.15 -20.05
N ALA A 137 -6.47 36.05 -20.13
CA ALA A 137 -7.26 35.19 -19.26
C ALA A 137 -6.85 33.71 -19.39
N ALA A 138 -6.71 33.21 -20.63
CA ALA A 138 -6.26 31.85 -20.90
C ALA A 138 -4.85 31.59 -20.33
N HIS A 139 -3.92 32.52 -20.52
CA HIS A 139 -2.55 32.39 -20.00
C HIS A 139 -2.51 32.39 -18.46
N LYS A 140 -3.32 33.22 -17.80
CA LYS A 140 -3.42 33.24 -16.32
C LYS A 140 -4.03 31.94 -15.78
N LEU A 141 -5.11 31.44 -16.39
CA LEU A 141 -5.74 30.17 -15.99
C LEU A 141 -4.78 28.98 -16.14
N LEU A 142 -4.01 28.92 -17.23
CA LEU A 142 -2.98 27.88 -17.44
C LEU A 142 -1.85 27.97 -16.40
N LYS A 143 -1.52 29.18 -15.94
CA LYS A 143 -0.47 29.40 -14.94
C LYS A 143 -0.89 28.96 -13.53
N MET A 144 -2.19 28.92 -13.22
CA MET A 144 -2.71 28.48 -11.92
C MET A 144 -2.66 26.96 -11.70
N LYS A 145 -2.25 26.16 -12.70
CA LYS A 145 -2.08 24.69 -12.60
C LYS A 145 -3.24 24.00 -11.88
N VAL A 146 -4.42 24.14 -12.45
CA VAL A 146 -5.65 23.53 -11.92
C VAL A 146 -5.53 22.00 -11.93
N PRO A 147 -5.91 21.29 -10.85
CA PRO A 147 -6.01 19.83 -10.84
C PRO A 147 -7.02 19.32 -11.89
N LYS A 148 -6.69 18.22 -12.58
CA LYS A 148 -7.50 17.65 -13.68
C LYS A 148 -8.98 17.42 -13.33
N GLU A 149 -9.26 17.11 -12.07
CA GLU A 149 -10.63 16.89 -11.56
C GLU A 149 -11.49 18.16 -11.57
N LEU A 150 -10.86 19.33 -11.38
CA LEU A 150 -11.53 20.63 -11.38
C LEU A 150 -11.63 21.25 -12.79
N GLU A 151 -10.80 20.82 -13.74
CA GLU A 151 -10.84 21.25 -15.14
C GLU A 151 -12.15 20.85 -15.83
N VAL A 152 -12.64 19.64 -15.53
CA VAL A 152 -13.87 19.08 -16.12
C VAL A 152 -15.11 19.82 -15.61
N ASN A 153 -15.19 20.07 -14.30
CA ASN A 153 -16.32 20.79 -13.68
C ASN A 153 -16.41 22.26 -14.11
N GLY A 154 -15.28 22.87 -14.47
CA GLY A 154 -15.26 24.22 -15.06
C GLY A 154 -15.91 24.29 -16.44
N LEU A 155 -15.86 23.22 -17.24
CA LEU A 155 -16.42 23.18 -18.60
C LEU A 155 -17.93 22.87 -18.61
N TYR A 156 -18.40 21.95 -17.75
CA TYR A 156 -19.81 21.54 -17.73
C TYR A 156 -20.77 22.57 -17.11
N THR A 157 -20.28 23.45 -16.23
CA THR A 157 -21.12 24.42 -15.49
C THR A 157 -21.17 25.81 -16.11
N LEU A 158 -20.44 26.04 -17.21
CA LEU A 158 -20.48 27.27 -18.00
C LEU A 158 -21.58 27.26 -19.08
N SER A 159 -22.36 26.19 -19.22
CA SER A 159 -23.58 26.26 -20.02
C SER A 159 -24.67 26.96 -19.20
N PRO A 160 -25.25 28.08 -19.69
CA PRO A 160 -26.43 28.65 -19.07
C PRO A 160 -27.55 27.61 -19.22
N THR A 161 -27.97 27.02 -18.10
CA THR A 161 -29.27 26.39 -18.02
C THR A 161 -30.30 27.49 -18.25
N TYR A 162 -30.93 27.45 -19.42
CA TYR A 162 -32.16 28.16 -19.74
C TYR A 162 -33.30 27.14 -19.77
#